data_AF-A0A0R2SF81-F1
#
_entry.id   AF-A0A0R2SF81-F1
#
_cell.length_a   1.000
_cell.length_b   1.000
_cell.length_c   1.000
_cell.angle_alpha   90.00
_cell.angle_beta   90.00
_cell.angle_gamma   90.00
#
_symmetry.space_group_name_H-M   'P 1'
#
loop_
_entity.id
_entity.type
_entity.pdbx_description
1 polymer ?
#
loop_
_entity_poly.entity_id
_entity_poly.type
_entity_poly.pdbx_seq_one_letter_code
_entity_poly.pdbx_strand_id
1 'polypeptide(L)'
;MQQSLNIRKFTGFAFLASILNTIIYFIATSADATMEVAFGDTSQEISFIMIFGVTQFSLVAAAYVVPRIGKKIEGFVSKSPLIGLVFGVVSAVAPFTAADDTKTAVALASNHIVAGVLWYVGTKRSIK
;
A
#
# COMPACT_ATOMS: atom_id res chain seq x y z
N MET A 1 -3.59 -1.97 -29.45
CA MET A 1 -2.78 -2.89 -28.61
C MET A 1 -3.34 -2.85 -27.20
N GLN A 2 -3.71 -3.99 -26.61
CA GLN A 2 -4.27 -4.01 -25.25
C GLN A 2 -3.13 -3.82 -24.25
N GLN A 3 -3.16 -2.71 -23.51
CA GLN A 3 -2.17 -2.44 -22.47
C GLN A 3 -2.21 -3.52 -21.40
N SER A 4 -1.04 -3.96 -20.95
CA SER A 4 -0.92 -4.99 -19.91
C SER A 4 0.14 -4.62 -18.87
N LEU A 5 0.08 -5.22 -17.69
CA LEU A 5 1.03 -4.95 -16.62
C LEU A 5 2.06 -6.08 -16.49
N ASN A 6 3.34 -5.75 -16.55
CA ASN A 6 4.42 -6.70 -16.28
C ASN A 6 4.53 -6.95 -14.77
N ILE A 7 3.86 -7.99 -14.29
CA ILE A 7 3.78 -8.35 -12.87
C ILE A 7 5.17 -8.56 -12.27
N ARG A 8 6.07 -9.27 -12.95
CA ARG A 8 7.43 -9.54 -12.45
C ARG A 8 8.21 -8.25 -12.18
N LYS A 9 8.09 -7.27 -13.08
CA LYS A 9 8.71 -5.96 -12.90
C LYS A 9 8.05 -5.20 -11.74
N PHE A 10 6.73 -5.25 -11.64
CA PHE A 10 5.97 -4.60 -10.57
C PHE A 10 6.27 -5.18 -9.18
N THR A 11 6.47 -6.50 -9.06
CA THR A 11 6.81 -7.15 -7.78
C THR A 11 8.05 -6.56 -7.12
N GLY A 12 9.03 -6.08 -7.90
CA GLY A 12 10.19 -5.36 -7.36
C GLY A 12 9.82 -4.04 -6.67
N PHE A 13 8.85 -3.30 -7.21
CA PHE A 13 8.33 -2.08 -6.57
C PHE A 13 7.49 -2.40 -5.33
N ALA A 14 6.68 -3.46 -5.37
CA ALA A 14 5.92 -3.90 -4.21
C ALA A 14 6.85 -4.35 -3.06
N PHE A 15 7.95 -5.02 -3.38
CA PHE A 15 8.97 -5.40 -2.41
C PHE A 15 9.65 -4.17 -1.80
N LEU A 16 10.03 -3.18 -2.63
CA LEU A 16 10.58 -1.92 -2.14
C LEU A 16 9.61 -1.17 -1.22
N ALA A 17 8.32 -1.11 -1.56
CA ALA A 17 7.30 -0.50 -0.71
C ALA A 17 7.20 -1.21 0.64
N SER A 18 7.28 -2.54 0.63
CA SER A 18 7.23 -3.36 1.85
C SER A 18 8.44 -3.08 2.75
N ILE A 19 9.64 -2.96 2.18
CA ILE A 19 10.84 -2.57 2.94
C ILE A 19 10.67 -1.17 3.54
N LEU A 20 10.26 -0.18 2.75
CA LEU A 20 10.10 1.19 3.23
C LEU A 20 9.06 1.29 4.34
N ASN A 21 7.92 0.59 4.21
CA ASN A 21 6.89 0.54 5.24
C ASN A 21 7.39 -0.14 6.52
N THR A 22 8.20 -1.19 6.40
CA THR A 22 8.84 -1.83 7.55
C THR A 22 9.87 -0.91 8.22
N ILE A 23 10.59 -0.08 7.47
CA ILE A 23 11.48 0.93 8.05
C ILE A 23 10.67 1.97 8.84
N ILE A 24 9.55 2.45 8.30
CA ILE A 24 8.63 3.37 8.99
C ILE A 24 8.15 2.76 10.31
N TYR A 25 7.78 1.48 10.30
CA TYR A 25 7.41 0.75 11.52
C TYR A 25 8.51 0.84 12.58
N PHE A 26 9.75 0.47 12.24
CA PHE A 26 10.84 0.48 13.21
C PHE A 26 11.15 1.88 13.74
N ILE A 27 11.06 2.91 12.89
CA ILE A 27 11.20 4.31 13.33
C ILE A 27 10.10 4.68 14.32
N ALA A 28 8.85 4.33 14.03
CA ALA A 28 7.71 4.63 14.89
C ALA A 28 7.82 3.91 16.25
N THR A 29 8.13 2.62 16.25
CA THR A 29 8.35 1.84 17.48
C THR A 29 9.51 2.40 18.29
N SER A 30 10.60 2.84 17.65
CA SER A 30 11.72 3.50 18.35
C SER A 30 11.37 4.86 18.95
N ALA A 31 10.27 5.46 18.49
CA ALA A 31 9.72 6.71 19.01
C ALA A 31 8.55 6.47 19.98
N ASP A 32 8.41 5.26 20.53
CA ASP A 32 7.35 4.86 21.46
C ASP A 32 5.93 4.97 20.88
N ALA A 33 5.74 4.61 19.60
CA ALA A 33 4.40 4.35 19.04
C ALA A 33 3.89 2.99 19.54
N THR A 34 2.62 2.88 19.95
CA THR A 34 2.06 1.62 20.48
C THR A 34 1.92 0.56 19.40
N MET A 35 1.73 0.98 18.15
CA MET A 35 1.38 0.11 17.02
C MET A 35 0.08 -0.67 17.23
N GLU A 36 -0.81 -0.14 18.06
CA GLU A 36 -2.13 -0.70 18.34
C GLU A 36 -3.23 0.01 17.54
N VAL A 37 -4.16 -0.78 17.01
CA VAL A 37 -5.33 -0.28 16.29
C VAL A 37 -6.61 -0.92 16.80
N ALA A 38 -7.65 -0.09 16.93
CA ALA A 38 -9.00 -0.51 17.27
C ALA A 38 -9.59 -1.41 16.17
N PHE A 39 -9.99 -2.60 16.56
CA PHE A 39 -10.67 -3.60 15.75
C PHE A 39 -11.95 -4.07 16.45
N GLY A 40 -13.05 -3.37 16.19
CA GLY A 40 -14.31 -3.56 16.93
C GLY A 40 -14.14 -3.18 18.39
N ASP A 41 -14.44 -4.11 19.29
CA ASP A 41 -14.32 -3.91 20.75
C ASP A 41 -12.92 -4.26 21.30
N THR A 42 -11.97 -4.65 20.44
CA THR A 42 -10.62 -5.07 20.83
C THR A 42 -9.55 -4.22 20.16
N SER A 43 -8.41 -4.02 20.83
CA SER A 43 -7.22 -3.44 20.19
C SER A 43 -6.30 -4.56 19.69
N GLN A 44 -5.72 -4.39 18.51
CA GLN A 44 -4.82 -5.35 17.90
C GLN A 44 -3.46 -4.72 17.64
N GLU A 45 -2.41 -5.38 18.13
CA GLU A 45 -1.03 -5.00 17.83
C GLU A 45 -0.67 -5.34 16.37
N ILE A 46 -0.15 -4.34 15.67
CA ILE A 46 0.39 -4.47 14.33
C ILE A 46 1.88 -4.80 14.43
N SER A 47 2.27 -5.98 13.94
CA SER A 47 3.68 -6.36 13.84
C SER A 47 4.31 -5.93 12.51
N PHE A 48 5.65 -5.83 12.49
CA PHE A 48 6.40 -5.58 11.25
C PHE A 48 6.13 -6.63 10.16
N ILE A 49 5.88 -7.90 10.55
CA ILE A 49 5.58 -9.00 9.62
C ILE A 49 4.25 -8.73 8.92
N MET A 50 3.26 -8.21 9.66
CA MET A 50 1.97 -7.82 9.07
C MET A 50 2.15 -6.68 8.08
N ILE A 51 2.88 -5.63 8.43
CA ILE A 51 3.13 -4.48 7.53
C ILE A 51 3.82 -4.94 6.26
N PHE A 52 4.89 -5.72 6.38
CA PHE A 52 5.63 -6.24 5.24
C PHE A 52 4.75 -7.13 4.36
N GLY A 53 4.12 -8.15 4.98
CA GLY A 53 3.33 -9.15 4.29
C GLY A 53 2.09 -8.55 3.61
N VAL A 54 1.34 -7.71 4.32
CA VAL A 54 0.13 -7.07 3.80
C VAL A 54 0.47 -6.06 2.70
N THR A 55 1.54 -5.28 2.84
CA THR A 55 1.97 -4.36 1.77
C THR A 55 2.33 -5.13 0.50
N GLN A 56 3.18 -6.16 0.64
CA GLN A 56 3.63 -6.97 -0.50
C GLN A 56 2.45 -7.67 -1.18
N PHE A 57 1.64 -8.37 -0.38
CA PHE A 57 0.52 -9.16 -0.87
C PHE A 57 -0.53 -8.26 -1.56
N SER A 58 -0.94 -7.16 -0.91
CA SER A 58 -1.98 -6.27 -1.43
C SER A 58 -1.56 -5.63 -2.75
N LEU A 59 -0.33 -5.13 -2.86
CA LEU A 59 0.17 -4.51 -4.08
C LEU A 59 0.28 -5.53 -5.22
N VAL A 60 0.85 -6.71 -4.97
CA VAL A 60 0.98 -7.76 -5.99
C VAL A 60 -0.40 -8.28 -6.42
N ALA A 61 -1.32 -8.50 -5.49
CA ALA A 61 -2.70 -8.91 -5.79
C ALA A 61 -3.41 -7.87 -6.66
N ALA A 62 -3.33 -6.58 -6.30
CA ALA A 62 -3.90 -5.50 -7.10
C ALA A 62 -3.28 -5.46 -8.51
N ALA A 63 -1.96 -5.65 -8.63
CA ALA A 63 -1.28 -5.72 -9.92
C ALA A 63 -1.77 -6.88 -10.80
N TYR A 64 -2.12 -8.03 -10.21
CA TYR A 64 -2.76 -9.13 -10.93
C TYR A 64 -4.21 -8.81 -11.37
N VAL A 65 -4.95 -8.04 -10.59
CA VAL A 65 -6.34 -7.67 -10.89
C VAL A 65 -6.42 -6.63 -12.03
N VAL A 66 -5.50 -5.66 -12.07
CA VAL A 66 -5.54 -4.54 -13.03
C VAL A 66 -5.69 -4.99 -14.50
N PRO A 67 -4.86 -5.92 -15.04
CA PRO A 67 -5.00 -6.37 -16.42
C PRO A 67 -6.33 -7.08 -16.68
N ARG A 68 -6.91 -7.76 -15.68
CA ARG A 68 -8.20 -8.46 -15.83
C ARG A 68 -9.35 -7.48 -15.99
N ILE A 69 -9.32 -6.37 -15.26
CA ILE A 69 -10.29 -5.27 -15.43
C ILE A 69 -10.04 -4.57 -16.77
N GLY A 70 -8.77 -4.36 -17.14
CA GLY A 70 -8.36 -3.79 -18.43
C GLY A 70 -8.84 -4.56 -19.66
N LYS A 71 -9.17 -5.85 -19.51
CA LYS A 71 -9.80 -6.63 -20.59
C LYS A 71 -11.25 -6.24 -20.86
N LYS A 72 -11.94 -5.69 -19.85
CA LYS A 72 -13.36 -5.32 -19.91
C LYS A 72 -13.59 -3.82 -20.04
N ILE A 73 -12.66 -3.01 -19.54
CA ILE A 73 -12.77 -1.54 -19.48
C ILE A 73 -11.58 -0.93 -20.20
N GLU A 74 -11.85 -0.28 -21.33
CA GLU A 74 -10.83 0.41 -22.12
C GLU A 74 -10.22 1.58 -21.31
N GLY A 75 -8.89 1.73 -21.40
CA GLY A 75 -8.16 2.75 -20.66
C GLY A 75 -8.07 2.53 -19.15
N PHE A 76 -8.57 1.43 -18.59
CA PHE A 76 -8.42 1.16 -17.16
C PHE A 76 -6.96 0.98 -16.76
N VAL A 77 -6.17 0.25 -17.57
CA VAL A 77 -4.74 0.00 -17.29
C VAL A 77 -3.93 1.29 -17.31
N SER A 78 -4.21 2.23 -18.22
CA SER A 78 -3.51 3.53 -18.25
C SER A 78 -3.88 4.44 -17.08
N LYS A 79 -5.10 4.32 -16.54
CA LYS A 79 -5.59 5.10 -15.39
C LYS A 79 -5.25 4.45 -14.05
N SER A 80 -4.98 3.14 -14.01
CA SER A 80 -4.72 2.40 -12.78
C SER A 80 -3.59 2.99 -11.91
N PRO A 81 -2.48 3.57 -12.46
CA PRO A 81 -1.48 4.22 -11.63
C PRO A 81 -2.07 5.34 -10.78
N LEU A 82 -2.88 6.22 -11.39
CA LEU A 82 -3.50 7.34 -10.68
C LEU A 82 -4.57 6.86 -9.71
N ILE A 83 -5.37 5.87 -10.10
CA ILE A 83 -6.41 5.30 -9.23
C ILE A 83 -5.79 4.78 -7.92
N GLY A 84 -4.72 3.99 -8.00
CA GLY A 84 -4.07 3.47 -6.80
C GLY A 84 -3.31 4.54 -6.01
N LEU A 85 -2.80 5.59 -6.65
CA LEU A 85 -2.23 6.74 -5.93
C LEU A 85 -3.30 7.44 -5.09
N VAL A 86 -4.42 7.79 -5.71
CA VAL A 86 -5.56 8.44 -5.03
C VAL A 86 -6.06 7.54 -3.90
N PHE A 87 -6.19 6.24 -4.15
CA PHE A 87 -6.58 5.28 -3.12
C PHE A 87 -5.61 5.29 -1.92
N GLY A 88 -4.28 5.24 -2.16
CA GLY A 88 -3.28 5.31 -1.10
C GLY A 88 -3.35 6.62 -0.30
N VAL A 89 -3.51 7.76 -0.98
CA VAL A 89 -3.63 9.07 -0.31
C VAL A 89 -4.91 9.18 0.52
N VAL A 90 -6.06 8.80 -0.04
CA VAL A 90 -7.35 8.90 0.66
C VAL A 90 -7.40 7.93 1.84
N SER A 91 -6.89 6.71 1.67
CA SER A 91 -6.87 5.71 2.75
C SER A 91 -5.90 6.05 3.88
N ALA A 92 -4.95 6.95 3.68
CA ALA A 92 -4.06 7.43 4.74
C ALA A 92 -4.80 8.22 5.85
N VAL A 93 -6.07 8.56 5.65
CA VAL A 93 -6.93 9.14 6.70
C VAL A 93 -7.39 8.07 7.71
N ALA A 94 -7.59 6.82 7.27
CA ALA A 94 -8.17 5.77 8.11
C ALA A 94 -7.37 5.46 9.39
N PRO A 95 -6.02 5.48 9.39
CA PRO A 95 -5.24 5.29 10.61
C PRO A 95 -5.54 6.32 11.71
N PHE A 96 -5.90 7.56 11.37
CA PHE A 96 -6.23 8.60 12.36
C PHE A 96 -7.56 8.36 13.07
N THR A 97 -8.41 7.46 12.54
CA THR A 97 -9.66 7.07 13.19
C THR A 97 -9.57 5.71 13.89
N ALA A 98 -8.48 4.98 13.68
CA ALA A 98 -8.34 3.60 14.13
C ALA A 98 -7.18 3.39 15.12
N ALA A 99 -6.13 4.20 15.08
CA ALA A 99 -4.99 4.05 15.98
C ALA A 99 -5.27 4.67 17.36
N ASP A 100 -4.72 4.03 18.40
CA ASP A 100 -4.90 4.48 19.79
C ASP A 100 -4.01 5.70 20.15
N ASP A 101 -2.95 5.94 19.37
CA ASP A 101 -2.09 7.11 19.53
C ASP A 101 -1.70 7.78 18.19
N THR A 102 -1.34 9.07 18.26
CA THR A 102 -1.02 9.87 17.07
C THR A 102 0.24 9.40 16.33
N LYS A 103 1.24 8.87 17.02
CA LYS A 103 2.48 8.38 16.38
C LYS A 103 2.17 7.13 15.55
N THR A 104 1.37 6.21 16.10
CA THR A 104 0.87 5.03 15.37
C THR A 104 0.04 5.45 14.16
N ALA A 105 -0.88 6.40 14.33
CA ALA A 105 -1.68 6.94 13.23
C ALA A 105 -0.79 7.49 12.09
N VAL A 106 0.21 8.32 12.42
CA VAL A 106 1.12 8.91 11.44
C VAL A 106 1.99 7.85 10.76
N ALA A 107 2.47 6.86 11.49
CA ALA A 107 3.28 5.77 10.93
C ALA A 107 2.48 4.95 9.92
N LEU A 108 1.27 4.52 10.29
CA LEU A 108 0.39 3.77 9.42
C LEU A 108 -0.08 4.62 8.23
N ALA A 109 -0.44 5.88 8.44
CA ALA A 109 -0.79 6.79 7.34
C ALA A 109 0.35 6.93 6.33
N SER A 110 1.59 7.04 6.82
CA SER A 110 2.79 7.08 5.98
C SER A 110 2.95 5.80 5.15
N ASN A 111 2.64 4.62 5.70
CA ASN A 111 2.65 3.37 4.95
C ASN A 111 1.67 3.38 3.76
N HIS A 112 0.49 3.98 3.93
CA HIS A 112 -0.49 4.15 2.86
C HIS A 112 0.02 5.09 1.75
N ILE A 113 0.68 6.20 2.12
CA ILE A 113 1.29 7.13 1.17
C ILE A 113 2.40 6.44 0.37
N VAL A 114 3.33 5.76 1.04
CA VAL A 114 4.42 5.04 0.38
C VAL A 114 3.86 3.97 -0.57
N ALA A 115 2.87 3.19 -0.13
CA ALA A 115 2.21 2.19 -0.97
C ALA A 115 1.56 2.83 -2.22
N GLY A 116 0.86 3.95 -2.06
CA GLY A 116 0.24 4.69 -3.17
C GLY A 116 1.25 5.26 -4.16
N VAL A 117 2.34 5.85 -3.67
CA VAL A 117 3.41 6.41 -4.51
C VAL A 117 4.15 5.30 -5.27
N LEU A 118 4.51 4.21 -4.60
CA LEU A 118 5.21 3.09 -5.22
C LEU A 118 4.30 2.30 -6.16
N TRP A 119 2.99 2.24 -5.88
CA TRP A 119 2.00 1.80 -6.84
C TRP A 119 2.04 2.66 -8.10
N TYR A 120 1.93 3.98 -7.98
CA TYR A 120 1.93 4.89 -9.14
C TYR A 120 3.18 4.71 -10.00
N VAL A 121 4.36 4.81 -9.38
CA VAL A 121 5.64 4.70 -10.08
C VAL A 121 5.82 3.30 -10.66
N GLY A 122 5.56 2.26 -9.86
CA GLY A 122 5.75 0.88 -10.23
C GLY A 122 4.84 0.44 -11.36
N THR A 123 3.54 0.78 -11.30
CA THR A 123 2.59 0.46 -12.37
C THR A 123 2.91 1.22 -13.65
N LYS A 124 3.14 2.55 -13.58
CA LYS A 124 3.50 3.37 -14.75
C LYS A 124 4.74 2.84 -15.47
N ARG A 125 5.74 2.37 -14.72
CA ARG A 125 6.97 1.76 -15.28
C ARG A 125 6.79 0.32 -15.75
N SER A 126 5.69 -0.34 -15.40
CA SER A 126 5.44 -1.76 -15.69
C SER A 126 4.37 -2.00 -16.75
N ILE A 127 3.64 -0.96 -17.17
CA ILE A 127 2.70 -1.05 -18.30
C ILE A 127 3.47 -1.28 -19.60
N LYS A 128 2.95 -2.19 -20.42
CA LYS A 128 3.40 -2.55 -21.76
C LYS A 128 2.27 -2.35 -22.77
#